data_AF-A0A1R1LSU5-F1
#
_entry.id   AF-A0A1R1LSU5-F1
#
_cell.length_a   1.000
_cell.length_b   1.000
_cell.length_c   1.000
_cell.angle_alpha   90.00
_cell.angle_beta   90.00
_cell.angle_gamma   90.00
#
_symmetry.space_group_name_H-M   'P 1'
#
loop_
_entity.id
_entity.type
_entity.pdbx_description
1 polymer ?
#
loop_
_entity_poly.entity_id
_entity_poly.type
_entity_poly.pdbx_seq_one_letter_code
_entity_poly.pdbx_strand_id
1 'polypeptide(L)'
;MAKAYRPDNAGLSRVARSSQMQAVCLDIAKQIASSANESGRSTYEAAAEKVRTGWKNEARAGAVVREKTHHVKDSLDRRLIEVTNLMARRK
;
A
#
# COMPACT_ATOMS: atom_id res chain seq x y z
N MET A 1 -5.37 35.23 24.93
CA MET A 1 -6.25 34.18 24.36
C MET A 1 -5.41 33.33 23.41
N ALA A 2 -5.18 32.05 23.74
CA ALA A 2 -4.47 31.15 22.83
C ALA A 2 -5.34 30.90 21.59
N LYS A 3 -4.85 31.28 20.40
CA LYS A 3 -5.52 30.94 19.14
C LYS A 3 -5.43 29.43 18.97
N ALA A 4 -6.53 28.72 19.18
CA ALA A 4 -6.61 27.31 18.87
C ALA A 4 -6.40 27.11 17.36
N TYR A 5 -5.47 26.23 16.99
CA TYR A 5 -5.26 25.84 15.61
C TYR A 5 -6.56 25.25 15.05
N ARG A 6 -7.01 25.78 13.92
CA ARG A 6 -8.13 25.23 13.16
C ARG A 6 -7.59 24.63 11.87
N PRO A 7 -7.68 23.31 11.66
CA PRO A 7 -7.23 22.70 10.42
C PRO A 7 -8.09 23.18 9.25
N ASP A 8 -7.44 23.59 8.16
CA ASP A 8 -8.12 23.84 6.89
C ASP A 8 -8.45 22.52 6.21
N ASN A 9 -9.63 21.99 6.50
CA ASN A 9 -10.14 20.75 5.93
C ASN A 9 -10.24 20.81 4.39
N ALA A 10 -10.50 21.99 3.81
CA ALA A 10 -10.60 22.15 2.37
C ALA A 10 -9.22 22.09 1.70
N GLY A 11 -8.20 22.67 2.35
CA GLY A 11 -6.80 22.52 1.95
C GLY A 11 -6.34 21.07 2.00
N LEU A 12 -6.61 20.38 3.12
CA LEU A 12 -6.24 18.97 3.30
C LEU A 12 -6.92 18.06 2.26
N SER A 13 -8.18 18.29 1.94
CA SER A 13 -8.91 17.53 0.92
C SER A 13 -8.32 17.75 -0.49
N ARG A 14 -7.91 18.99 -0.82
CA ARG A 14 -7.24 19.31 -2.08
C ARG A 14 -5.90 18.60 -2.22
N VAL A 15 -5.06 18.63 -1.18
CA VAL A 15 -3.78 17.91 -1.17
C VAL A 15 -4.01 16.40 -1.32
N ALA A 16 -4.97 15.84 -0.59
CA ALA A 16 -5.30 14.42 -0.65
C ALA A 16 -5.79 13.93 -2.02
N ARG A 17 -6.29 14.83 -2.89
CA ARG A 17 -6.77 14.52 -4.24
C ARG A 17 -5.82 15.01 -5.33
N SER A 18 -4.69 15.59 -4.95
CA SER A 18 -3.74 16.20 -5.87
C SER A 18 -3.02 15.16 -6.73
N SER A 19 -2.57 15.58 -7.93
CA SER A 19 -1.75 14.75 -8.81
C SER A 19 -0.39 14.44 -8.20
N GLN A 20 0.16 15.35 -7.39
CA GLN A 20 1.41 15.13 -6.66
C GLN A 20 1.26 14.00 -5.64
N MET A 21 0.18 14.01 -4.85
CA MET A 21 -0.11 12.90 -3.92
C MET A 21 -0.29 11.58 -4.67
N GLN A 22 -0.97 11.62 -5.81
CA GLN A 22 -1.17 10.45 -6.68
C GLN A 22 0.16 9.88 -7.21
N ALA A 23 1.10 10.75 -7.59
CA ALA A 23 2.43 10.34 -8.03
C ALA A 23 3.24 9.69 -6.88
N VAL A 24 3.20 10.26 -5.68
CA VAL A 24 3.86 9.70 -4.49
C VAL A 24 3.28 8.32 -4.14
N CYS A 25 1.96 8.18 -4.12
CA CYS A 25 1.33 6.88 -3.87
C CYS A 25 1.74 5.83 -4.90
N LEU A 26 1.77 6.21 -6.19
CA LEU A 26 2.19 5.31 -7.25
C LEU A 26 3.67 4.93 -7.13
N ASP A 27 4.54 5.86 -6.75
CA ASP A 27 5.97 5.59 -6.57
C ASP A 27 6.21 4.58 -5.45
N ILE A 28 5.55 4.78 -4.30
CA ILE A 28 5.59 3.82 -3.19
C ILE A 28 5.05 2.45 -3.63
N ALA A 29 3.93 2.40 -4.37
CA ALA A 29 3.38 1.14 -4.86
C ALA A 29 4.34 0.44 -5.83
N LYS A 30 5.05 1.18 -6.69
CA LYS A 30 6.10 0.62 -7.56
C LYS A 30 7.27 0.06 -6.77
N GLN A 31 7.70 0.74 -5.71
CA GLN A 31 8.75 0.24 -4.81
C GLN A 31 8.32 -1.07 -4.15
N ILE A 32 7.09 -1.13 -3.62
CA ILE A 32 6.52 -2.35 -3.04
C ILE A 32 6.47 -3.48 -4.09
N ALA A 33 6.01 -3.19 -5.30
CA ALA A 33 5.95 -4.17 -6.38
C ALA A 33 7.36 -4.67 -6.76
N SER A 34 8.36 -3.78 -6.84
CA SER A 34 9.77 -4.14 -7.09
C SER A 34 10.30 -5.08 -6.02
N SER A 35 10.16 -4.73 -4.74
CA SER A 35 10.60 -5.58 -3.64
C SER A 35 9.88 -6.94 -3.63
N ALA A 36 8.59 -6.96 -3.97
CA ALA A 36 7.83 -8.21 -4.08
C ALA A 36 8.36 -9.09 -5.24
N ASN A 37 8.66 -8.48 -6.40
CA ASN A 37 9.27 -9.18 -7.55
C ASN A 37 10.66 -9.74 -7.25
N GLU A 38 11.45 -9.09 -6.39
CA GLU A 38 12.77 -9.57 -5.98
C GLU A 38 12.70 -10.77 -5.01
N SER A 39 11.61 -10.87 -4.25
CA SER A 39 11.45 -11.88 -3.19
C SER A 39 11.02 -13.26 -3.67
N GLY A 40 10.61 -13.40 -4.93
CA GLY A 40 10.01 -14.64 -5.44
C GLY A 40 10.01 -14.74 -6.96
N ARG A 41 9.20 -15.66 -7.46
CA ARG A 41 8.96 -15.91 -8.89
C ARG A 41 7.67 -15.25 -9.36
N SER A 42 6.71 -15.02 -8.45
CA SER A 42 5.50 -14.23 -8.71
C SER A 42 5.82 -12.85 -9.26
N THR A 43 4.98 -12.37 -10.18
CA THR A 43 5.12 -11.03 -10.76
C THR A 43 4.05 -10.10 -10.20
N TYR A 44 4.45 -8.88 -9.88
CA TYR A 44 3.64 -7.84 -9.27
C TYR A 44 3.76 -6.56 -10.08
N GLU A 45 2.63 -5.88 -10.27
CA GLU A 45 2.54 -4.58 -10.93
C GLU A 45 1.84 -3.56 -10.04
N ALA A 46 2.19 -2.28 -10.23
CA ALA A 46 1.61 -1.17 -9.49
C ALA A 46 0.77 -0.29 -10.43
N ALA A 47 -0.41 0.11 -9.98
CA ALA A 47 -1.31 0.97 -10.72
C ALA A 47 -1.86 2.09 -9.84
N ALA A 48 -2.03 3.28 -10.45
CA ALA A 48 -2.71 4.40 -9.80
C ALA A 48 -4.20 4.08 -9.68
N GLU A 49 -4.77 4.27 -8.49
CA GLU A 49 -6.18 3.99 -8.22
C GLU A 49 -6.73 4.95 -7.17
N LYS A 50 -7.97 5.43 -7.37
CA LYS A 50 -8.62 6.26 -6.35
C LYS A 50 -9.11 5.38 -5.22
N VAL A 51 -8.63 5.63 -4.01
CA VAL A 51 -9.02 4.89 -2.81
C VAL A 51 -10.02 5.71 -2.02
N ARG A 52 -11.10 5.08 -1.56
CA ARG A 52 -12.05 5.73 -0.65
C ARG A 52 -11.60 5.53 0.80
N THR A 53 -11.43 6.62 1.54
CA THR A 53 -10.90 6.57 2.91
C THR A 53 -11.32 7.78 3.74
N GLY A 54 -11.14 7.67 5.06
CA GLY A 54 -11.55 8.64 6.07
C GLY A 54 -13.01 8.52 6.50
N TRP A 55 -13.40 9.35 7.47
CA TRP A 55 -14.72 9.30 8.12
C TRP A 55 -15.92 9.47 7.16
N LYS A 56 -15.73 10.18 6.04
CA LYS A 56 -16.77 10.42 5.03
C LYS A 56 -16.64 9.53 3.79
N ASN A 57 -15.75 8.52 3.83
CA ASN A 57 -15.49 7.62 2.70
C ASN A 57 -15.18 8.36 1.39
N GLU A 58 -14.34 9.38 1.48
CA GLU A 58 -14.04 10.26 0.36
C GLU A 58 -13.01 9.65 -0.57
N ALA A 59 -13.17 9.87 -1.88
CA ALA A 59 -12.14 9.51 -2.86
C ALA A 59 -10.87 10.36 -2.63
N ARG A 60 -9.73 9.67 -2.50
CA ARG A 60 -8.40 10.25 -2.39
C ARG A 60 -7.47 9.63 -3.44
N ALA A 61 -6.36 10.31 -3.69
CA ALA A 61 -5.27 9.75 -4.46
C ALA A 61 -4.73 8.50 -3.74
N GLY A 62 -4.41 7.46 -4.51
CA GLY A 62 -3.96 6.18 -3.98
C GLY A 62 -3.36 5.30 -5.05
N ALA A 63 -2.83 4.16 -4.68
CA ALA A 63 -2.30 3.20 -5.62
C ALA A 63 -2.48 1.79 -5.08
N VAL A 64 -2.51 0.83 -5.98
CA VAL A 64 -2.65 -0.58 -5.65
C VAL A 64 -1.49 -1.37 -6.25
N VAL A 65 -1.08 -2.42 -5.54
CA VAL A 65 -0.17 -3.43 -6.04
C VAL A 65 -0.98 -4.68 -6.32
N ARG A 66 -0.82 -5.26 -7.51
CA ARG A 66 -1.56 -6.43 -7.96
C ARG A 66 -0.58 -7.52 -8.36
N GLU A 67 -0.88 -8.76 -7.98
CA GLU A 67 -0.17 -9.93 -8.49
C GLU A 67 -0.67 -10.22 -9.91
N LYS A 68 0.25 -10.17 -10.88
CA LYS A 68 -0.04 -10.40 -12.29
C LYS A 68 0.11 -11.87 -12.66
N THR A 69 1.13 -12.54 -12.12
CA THR A 69 1.36 -13.96 -12.35
C THR A 69 1.68 -14.62 -11.03
N HIS A 70 0.90 -15.63 -10.70
CA HIS A 70 1.02 -16.38 -9.46
C HIS A 70 1.87 -17.63 -9.66
N HIS A 71 2.88 -17.83 -8.80
CA HIS A 71 3.66 -19.07 -8.76
C HIS A 71 3.33 -19.89 -7.50
N VAL A 72 2.86 -21.12 -7.71
CA VAL A 72 2.43 -22.03 -6.62
C VAL A 72 3.55 -22.33 -5.62
N LYS A 73 4.81 -22.37 -6.07
CA LYS A 73 5.97 -22.59 -5.19
C LYS A 73 6.12 -21.47 -4.15
N ASP A 74 5.98 -20.22 -4.56
CA ASP A 74 6.08 -19.08 -3.66
C ASP A 74 4.99 -19.12 -2.57
N SER A 75 3.80 -19.60 -2.91
CA SER A 75 2.72 -19.81 -1.93
C SER A 75 3.04 -20.87 -0.89
N LEU A 76 3.63 -21.99 -1.32
CA LEU A 76 4.05 -23.05 -0.42
C LEU A 76 5.20 -22.58 0.48
N ASP A 77 6.19 -21.90 -0.10
CA ASP A 77 7.35 -21.37 0.63
C ASP A 77 6.91 -20.33 1.67
N ARG A 78 5.97 -19.45 1.32
CA ARG A 78 5.38 -18.49 2.26
C ARG A 78 4.70 -19.19 3.44
N ARG A 79 3.99 -20.28 3.19
CA ARG A 79 3.33 -21.05 4.26
C ARG A 79 4.33 -21.77 5.16
N LEU A 80 5.40 -22.32 4.58
CA LEU A 80 6.50 -22.93 5.32
C LEU A 80 7.16 -21.91 6.26
N ILE A 81 7.51 -20.72 5.75
CA ILE A 81 8.09 -19.64 6.55
C ILE A 81 7.17 -19.25 7.72
N GLU A 82 5.86 -19.13 7.47
CA GLU A 82 4.87 -18.80 8.50
C GLU A 82 4.84 -19.85 9.62
N VAL A 83 4.81 -21.14 9.27
CA VAL A 83 4.84 -22.25 10.24
C VAL A 83 6.14 -22.26 11.04
N THR A 84 7.29 -22.08 10.39
CA THR A 84 8.59 -22.04 11.07
C THR A 84 8.66 -20.88 12.06
N ASN A 85 8.17 -19.69 11.68
CA ASN A 85 8.10 -18.53 12.57
C ASN A 85 7.17 -18.77 13.78
N LEU A 86 6.04 -19.43 13.58
CA LEU A 86 5.13 -19.82 14.67
C LEU A 86 5.78 -20.83 15.63
N MET A 87 6.53 -21.80 15.10
CA MET A 87 7.27 -22.77 15.92
C MET A 87 8.40 -22.09 16.71
N ALA A 88 9.13 -21.16 16.09
CA ALA A 88 10.20 -20.40 16.75
C ALA A 88 9.69 -19.52 17.89
N ARG A 89 8.49 -18.93 17.76
CA ARG A 89 7.86 -18.10 18.80
C ARG A 89 7.28 -18.88 19.99
N ARG A 90 7.17 -20.20 19.89
CA ARG A 90 6.64 -21.09 20.94
C ARG A 90 7.73 -21.70 21.83
N LYS A 91 9.01 -21.45 21.53
CA LYS A 91 10.14 -21.76 22.42
C LYS A 91 10.43 -20.58 23.31
#